data_AF-A0A0N1BRY9-F1
#
_entry.id   AF-A0A0N1BRY9-F1
#
_cell.length_a   1.000
_cell.length_b   1.000
_cell.length_c   1.000
_cell.angle_alpha   90.00
_cell.angle_beta   90.00
_cell.angle_gamma   90.00
#
_symmetry.space_group_name_H-M   'P 1'
#
loop_
_entity.id
_entity.type
_entity.pdbx_description
1 polymer ?
#
loop_
_entity_poly.entity_id
_entity_poly.type
_entity_poly.pdbx_seq_one_letter_code
_entity_poly.pdbx_strand_id
1 'polypeptide(L)' 'MHRLKEAMMLLIANDGPLAAEWLDHPLKGDWAGHRECHVGGDFLLAYKLDENIKPGLVIFVRAGTHADLFNE' A
#
# COMPACT_ATOMS: atom_id res chain seq x y z
N MET A 1 1.12 -7.82 -12.55
CA MET A 1 1.00 -8.95 -11.58
C MET A 1 2.30 -9.28 -10.84
N HIS A 2 3.48 -9.33 -11.48
CA HIS A 2 4.74 -9.65 -10.78
C HIS A 2 5.08 -8.62 -9.68
N ARG A 3 5.10 -7.32 -10.05
CA ARG A 3 5.37 -6.23 -9.10
C ARG A 3 4.37 -6.12 -7.95
N LEU A 4 3.10 -6.48 -8.15
CA LEU A 4 2.11 -6.43 -7.06
C LEU A 4 2.49 -7.43 -5.96
N LYS A 5 2.83 -8.65 -6.36
CA LYS A 5 3.30 -9.68 -5.42
C LYS A 5 4.58 -9.25 -4.73
N GLU A 6 5.49 -8.63 -5.47
CA GLU A 6 6.73 -8.09 -4.92
C GLU A 6 6.47 -7.04 -3.83
N ALA A 7 5.63 -6.04 -4.10
CA ALA A 7 5.22 -5.04 -3.10
C ALA A 7 4.63 -5.69 -1.85
N MET A 8 3.72 -6.65 -2.02
CA MET A 8 3.10 -7.38 -0.92
C MET A 8 4.13 -8.15 -0.09
N MET A 9 5.08 -8.83 -0.75
CA MET A 9 6.13 -9.58 -0.06
C MET A 9 7.08 -8.68 0.71
N LEU A 10 7.45 -7.52 0.16
CA LEU A 10 8.27 -6.52 0.86
C LEU A 10 7.56 -5.99 2.12
N LEU A 11 6.25 -5.70 2.01
CA LEU A 11 5.44 -5.26 3.15
C LEU A 11 5.27 -6.36 4.22
N ILE A 12 5.13 -7.62 3.80
CA ILE A 12 5.05 -8.77 4.72
C ILE A 12 6.39 -9.00 5.43
N ALA A 13 7.51 -8.88 4.72
CA ALA A 13 8.84 -9.05 5.29
C ALA A 13 9.11 -8.01 6.38
N ASN A 14 8.64 -6.77 6.18
CA ASN A 14 8.76 -5.68 7.15
C ASN A 14 10.21 -5.44 7.64
N ASP A 15 11.19 -5.66 6.76
CA ASP A 15 12.62 -5.47 7.03
C ASP A 15 13.05 -3.98 6.99
N GLY A 16 12.11 -3.08 6.69
CA GLY A 16 12.34 -1.65 6.58
C GLY A 16 11.29 -0.96 5.70
N PRO A 17 11.42 0.36 5.49
CA PRO A 17 10.55 1.09 4.58
C PRO A 17 10.69 0.60 3.15
N LEU A 18 9.61 0.71 2.36
CA LEU A 18 9.68 0.47 0.92
C LEU A 18 10.67 1.43 0.28
N ALA A 19 11.36 0.94 -0.75
CA ALA A 19 12.27 1.77 -1.54
C ALA A 19 11.50 2.90 -2.23
N ALA A 20 12.19 4.02 -2.51
CA ALA A 20 11.56 5.25 -3.00
C ALA A 20 10.81 5.06 -4.34
N GLU A 21 11.19 4.07 -5.17
CA GLU A 21 10.49 3.79 -6.42
C GLU A 21 9.04 3.31 -6.25
N TRP A 22 8.67 2.82 -5.07
CA TRP A 22 7.29 2.42 -4.75
C TRP A 22 6.44 3.61 -4.37
N LEU A 23 7.02 4.81 -4.20
CA LEU A 23 6.29 6.04 -3.88
C LEU A 23 5.30 5.85 -2.72
N ASP A 24 5.71 5.14 -1.67
CA ASP A 24 4.84 4.87 -0.53
C ASP A 24 4.56 6.14 0.28
N HIS A 25 3.28 6.44 0.50
CA HIS A 25 2.86 7.56 1.32
C HIS A 25 1.52 7.32 2.04
N PRO A 26 1.27 8.02 3.17
CA PRO A 26 -0.03 7.98 3.81
C PRO A 26 -1.10 8.65 2.94
N LEU A 27 -2.30 8.08 2.98
CA LEU A 27 -3.51 8.66 2.41
C LEU A 27 -4.16 9.65 3.39
N LYS A 28 -5.04 10.50 2.86
CA LYS A 28 -5.75 11.57 3.60
C LYS A 28 -7.26 11.44 3.43
N GLY A 29 -8.03 12.27 4.13
CA GLY A 29 -9.49 12.30 4.04
C GLY A 29 -10.13 11.00 4.54
N ASP A 30 -11.09 10.46 3.79
CA ASP A 30 -11.78 9.20 4.13
C ASP A 30 -10.86 7.99 4.20
N TRP A 31 -9.66 8.10 3.61
CA TRP A 31 -8.62 7.09 3.64
C TRP A 31 -7.54 7.37 4.70
N ALA A 32 -7.74 8.32 5.60
CA ALA A 32 -6.81 8.59 6.69
C ALA A 32 -6.49 7.31 7.49
N GLY A 33 -5.21 7.12 7.79
CA GLY A 33 -4.71 5.90 8.44
C GLY A 33 -4.43 4.74 7.48
N HIS A 34 -4.71 4.90 6.19
CA HIS A 34 -4.21 4.02 5.13
C HIS A 34 -2.96 4.61 4.49
N ARG A 35 -2.29 3.76 3.70
CA ARG A 35 -1.16 4.11 2.85
C ARG A 35 -1.42 3.59 1.45
N GLU A 36 -0.75 4.18 0.47
CA GLU A 36 -0.67 3.61 -0.87
C GLU A 36 0.76 3.60 -1.37
N CYS A 37 1.03 2.66 -2.27
CA CYS A 37 2.26 2.63 -3.04
C CYS A 37 1.98 2.34 -4.52
N HIS A 38 2.84 2.86 -5.39
CA HIS A 38 2.80 2.66 -6.83
C HIS A 38 3.45 1.35 -7.21
N VAL A 39 2.63 0.41 -7.67
CA VAL A 39 3.08 -0.88 -8.20
C VAL A 39 3.55 -0.73 -9.65
N GLY A 40 3.08 0.28 -10.37
CA GLY A 40 3.63 0.67 -11.66
C GLY A 40 2.70 1.56 -12.45
N GLY A 41 3.24 2.65 -12.99
CA GLY A 41 2.43 3.68 -13.65
C GLY A 41 1.32 4.16 -12.71
N ASP A 42 0.09 4.05 -13.19
CA ASP A 42 -1.13 4.44 -12.48
C ASP A 42 -1.69 3.34 -11.55
N PHE A 43 -1.05 2.17 -11.48
CA PHE A 43 -1.55 1.04 -10.69
C PHE A 43 -0.99 1.07 -9.26
N LEU A 44 -1.91 1.06 -8.30
CA LEU A 44 -1.66 1.29 -6.87
C LEU A 44 -1.98 0.06 -6.03
N LEU A 45 -1.37 -0.02 -4.86
CA LEU A 45 -1.76 -0.90 -3.76
C LEU A 45 -2.07 -0.04 -2.53
N ALA A 46 -3.33 -0.02 -2.11
CA ALA A 46 -3.77 0.59 -0.87
C ALA A 46 -3.74 -0.43 0.28
N TYR A 47 -3.12 -0.06 1.39
CA TYR A 47 -2.93 -0.94 2.54
C TYR A 47 -2.97 -0.18 3.87
N LYS A 48 -3.05 -0.92 4.97
CA LYS A 48 -2.96 -0.39 6.33
C LYS A 48 -1.93 -1.17 7.14
N LEU A 49 -1.15 -0.45 7.94
CA LEU A 49 -0.30 -1.03 8.98
C LEU A 49 -1.00 -0.83 10.31
N ASP A 50 -1.29 -1.91 11.03
CA ASP A 50 -1.87 -1.83 12.36
C ASP A 50 -0.79 -2.09 13.41
N GLU A 51 -0.41 -1.03 14.14
CA GLU A 51 0.55 -1.12 15.24
C GLU A 51 -0.15 -1.33 16.60
N ASN A 52 -1.48 -1.19 16.65
CA ASN A 52 -2.24 -1.14 17.90
C ASN A 52 -2.80 -2.50 18.29
N ILE A 53 -3.37 -3.26 17.33
CA ILE A 53 -4.03 -4.55 17.61
C ILE A 53 -3.01 -5.68 17.62
N LYS A 54 -2.09 -5.68 16.64
CA LYS A 54 -1.05 -6.69 16.50
C LYS A 54 0.14 -6.07 15.78
N PRO A 55 1.24 -5.75 16.48
CA PRO A 55 2.44 -5.22 15.87
C PRO A 55 2.87 -6.08 14.67
N GLY A 56 3.08 -5.44 13.52
CA GLY A 56 3.44 -6.11 12.27
C GLY A 56 2.25 -6.66 11.46
N LEU A 57 1.00 -6.31 11.78
CA LEU A 57 -0.14 -6.65 10.93
C LEU A 57 -0.23 -5.68 9.73
N VAL A 58 -0.13 -6.26 8.53
CA VAL A 58 -0.46 -5.58 7.27
C VAL A 58 -1.82 -6.04 6.75
N ILE A 59 -2.65 -5.09 6.34
CA ILE A 59 -3.95 -5.34 5.72
C ILE A 59 -3.92 -4.78 4.30
N PHE A 60 -4.00 -5.65 3.30
CA PHE A 60 -4.13 -5.23 1.90
C PHE A 60 -5.60 -4.93 1.60
N VAL A 61 -5.90 -3.68 1.26
CA VAL A 61 -7.28 -3.18 1.19
C VAL A 61 -7.81 -3.23 -0.24
N ARG A 62 -7.09 -2.62 -1.19
CA ARG A 62 -7.44 -2.58 -2.63
C ARG A 62 -6.20 -2.49 -3.50
N ALA A 63 -6.32 -2.94 -4.75
CA ALA A 63 -5.31 -2.72 -5.78
C ALA A 63 -5.99 -2.47 -7.13
N GLY A 64 -5.53 -1.46 -7.86
CA GLY A 64 -6.20 -0.94 -9.06
C GLY A 64 -5.61 0.39 -9.50
N THR A 65 -6.23 1.04 -10.47
CA THR A 65 -5.91 2.41 -10.88
C THR A 65 -6.44 3.44 -9.88
N HIS A 66 -6.05 4.72 -9.99
CA HIS A 66 -6.64 5.78 -9.15
C HIS A 66 -8.17 5.83 -9.31
N ALA A 67 -8.67 5.71 -10.55
CA ALA A 67 -10.09 5.66 -10.84
C ALA A 67 -10.80 4.50 -10.14
N ASP A 68 -10.19 3.30 -10.12
CA ASP A 68 -10.75 2.12 -9.45
C ASP A 68 -10.82 2.28 -7.93
N LEU A 69 -9.86 2.99 -7.34
CA LEU A 69 -9.70 3.07 -5.89
C LEU A 69 -10.46 4.25 -5.29
N PHE A 70 -10.45 5.39 -5.98
CA PHE A 70 -10.86 6.69 -5.42
C PHE A 70 -11.99 7.37 -6.19
N ASN A 71 -12.50 6.77 -7.27
CA ASN A 71 -13.49 7.39 -8.16
C ASN A 71 -13.02 8.75 -8.71
N GLU A 72 -11.74 8.87 -9.04
CA GLU A 72 -11.12 10.04 -9.68
C GLU A 72 -10.97 9.86 -11.20
#